data_AF-A0A4R6F4G0-F1
#
_entry.id   AF-A0A4R6F4G0-F1
#
_cell.length_a   1.000
_cell.length_b   1.000
_cell.length_c   1.000
_cell.angle_alpha   90.00
_cell.angle_beta   90.00
_cell.angle_gamma   90.00
#
_symmetry.space_group_name_H-M   'P 1'
#
loop_
_entity.id
_entity.type
_entity.pdbx_description
1 polymer ?
#
loop_
_entity_poly.entity_id
_entity_poly.type
_entity_poly.pdbx_seq_one_letter_code
_entity_poly.pdbx_strand_id
1 'polypeptide(L)'
;MRHICSAIFAASMVLAGRAAAQTGPTDVELKAAYCLGVTKITQQVPSKMWAELQAAHQDTLPVAALVRRNLVEQNDRLDRLRAYVLPKLMADETMQLMIAETRGENDALQFQSPEVLQCGSQCKVPSTNAPDELTNYKSCLTACSPAMPRIWSCNDTSWLPY
;
A
#
# COMPACT_ATOMS: atom_id res chain seq x y z
N MET A 1 -9.41 -2.19 -79.52
CA MET A 1 -8.18 -2.17 -78.71
C MET A 1 -8.34 -1.12 -77.61
N ARG A 2 -8.16 -1.54 -76.34
CA ARG A 2 -7.77 -0.76 -75.13
C ARG A 2 -8.76 0.32 -74.62
N HIS A 3 -9.03 0.53 -73.33
CA HIS A 3 -8.92 -0.22 -72.07
C HIS A 3 -9.83 0.53 -71.07
N ILE A 4 -10.50 -0.23 -70.20
CA ILE A 4 -11.30 0.21 -69.06
C ILE A 4 -10.36 0.71 -67.95
N CYS A 5 -10.65 1.85 -67.32
CA CYS A 5 -10.04 2.25 -66.05
C CYS A 5 -11.12 2.67 -65.05
N SER A 6 -11.61 1.69 -64.31
CA SER A 6 -12.41 1.87 -63.10
C SER A 6 -11.53 2.40 -61.96
N ALA A 7 -11.89 3.54 -61.37
CA ALA A 7 -11.29 4.03 -60.13
C ALA A 7 -12.09 3.47 -58.95
N ILE A 8 -11.52 2.49 -58.26
CA ILE A 8 -12.03 1.95 -57.00
C ILE A 8 -11.59 2.90 -55.88
N PHE A 9 -12.53 3.66 -55.33
CA PHE A 9 -12.32 4.41 -54.09
C PHE A 9 -12.33 3.41 -52.92
N ALA A 10 -11.14 3.09 -52.41
CA ALA A 10 -10.95 2.31 -51.20
C ALA A 10 -11.39 3.13 -49.97
N ALA A 11 -12.55 2.78 -49.41
CA ALA A 11 -13.05 3.34 -48.17
C ALA A 11 -12.10 3.01 -47.01
N SER A 12 -11.52 4.05 -46.43
CA SER A 12 -10.54 3.98 -45.36
C SER A 12 -11.20 3.55 -44.04
N MET A 13 -10.57 2.55 -43.44
CA MET A 13 -10.67 2.03 -42.07
C MET A 13 -11.27 2.99 -41.04
N VAL A 14 -12.43 2.64 -40.50
CA VAL A 14 -12.82 3.03 -39.13
C VAL A 14 -12.77 1.75 -38.28
N LEU A 15 -11.55 1.34 -37.89
CA LEU A 15 -11.41 0.47 -36.73
C LEU A 15 -11.66 1.33 -35.49
N ALA A 16 -12.93 1.46 -35.13
CA ALA A 16 -13.31 1.88 -33.80
C ALA A 16 -12.90 0.75 -32.84
N GLY A 17 -11.67 0.83 -32.32
CA GLY A 17 -11.24 0.02 -31.20
C GLY A 17 -12.15 0.32 -30.02
N ARG A 18 -13.08 -0.59 -29.73
CA ARG A 18 -13.81 -0.59 -28.47
C ARG A 18 -12.78 -0.80 -27.37
N ALA A 19 -12.43 0.27 -26.66
CA ALA A 19 -11.81 0.14 -25.35
C ALA A 19 -12.77 -0.72 -24.52
N ALA A 20 -12.36 -1.95 -24.22
CA ALA A 20 -13.13 -2.81 -23.34
C ALA A 20 -13.29 -2.08 -22.00
N ALA A 21 -14.54 -1.89 -21.57
CA ALA A 21 -14.82 -1.40 -20.23
C ALA A 21 -14.11 -2.34 -19.24
N GLN A 22 -13.23 -1.78 -18.40
CA GLN A 22 -12.55 -2.55 -17.36
C GLN A 22 -13.62 -2.96 -16.34
N THR A 23 -14.01 -4.24 -16.33
CA THR A 23 -15.10 -4.79 -15.50
C THR A 23 -14.62 -5.16 -14.08
N GLY A 24 -13.76 -4.33 -13.49
CA GLY A 24 -13.25 -4.59 -12.15
C GLY A 24 -12.21 -3.59 -11.69
N PRO A 25 -11.82 -3.65 -10.40
CA PRO A 25 -10.79 -2.80 -9.85
C PRO A 25 -9.46 -2.92 -10.59
N THR A 26 -8.84 -1.77 -10.81
CA THR A 26 -7.46 -1.65 -11.28
C THR A 26 -6.47 -2.14 -10.22
N ASP A 27 -5.25 -2.48 -10.64
CA ASP A 27 -4.17 -2.85 -9.71
C ASP A 27 -3.87 -1.74 -8.69
N VAL A 28 -4.04 -0.47 -9.09
CA VAL A 28 -3.92 0.71 -8.23
C VAL A 28 -4.97 0.68 -7.12
N GLU A 29 -6.22 0.34 -7.45
CA GLU A 29 -7.31 0.28 -6.48
C GLU A 29 -7.16 -0.92 -5.54
N LEU A 30 -6.75 -2.08 -6.05
CA LEU A 30 -6.44 -3.25 -5.22
C LEU A 30 -5.27 -2.96 -4.27
N LYS A 31 -4.19 -2.32 -4.76
CA LYS A 31 -3.06 -1.89 -3.93
C LYS A 31 -3.50 -0.89 -2.87
N ALA A 32 -4.37 0.06 -3.21
CA ALA A 32 -4.86 1.07 -2.28
C ALA A 32 -5.70 0.43 -1.18
N ALA A 33 -6.61 -0.47 -1.54
CA ALA A 33 -7.40 -1.22 -0.57
C ALA A 33 -6.52 -2.08 0.33
N TYR A 34 -5.54 -2.81 -0.23
CA TYR A 34 -4.55 -3.55 0.57
C TYR A 34 -3.80 -2.65 1.56
N CYS A 35 -3.29 -1.51 1.09
CA CYS A 35 -2.58 -0.58 1.96
C CYS A 35 -3.48 0.09 3.01
N LEU A 36 -4.76 0.31 2.70
CA LEU A 36 -5.74 0.77 3.70
C LEU A 36 -5.81 -0.21 4.88
N GLY A 37 -5.93 -1.51 4.60
CA GLY A 37 -5.92 -2.55 5.64
C GLY A 37 -4.61 -2.59 6.44
N VAL A 38 -3.47 -2.57 5.75
CA VAL A 38 -2.14 -2.53 6.41
C VAL A 38 -1.99 -1.33 7.33
N THR A 39 -2.32 -0.13 6.84
CA THR A 39 -2.17 1.13 7.60
C THR A 39 -3.12 1.17 8.80
N LYS A 40 -4.36 0.69 8.66
CA LYS A 40 -5.31 0.58 9.79
C LYS A 40 -4.75 -0.23 10.95
N ILE A 41 -4.16 -1.39 10.66
CA ILE A 41 -3.61 -2.28 11.69
C ILE A 41 -2.29 -1.73 12.26
N THR A 42 -1.39 -1.25 11.41
CA THR A 42 -0.06 -0.78 11.86
C THR A 42 -0.11 0.56 12.59
N GLN A 43 -1.14 1.38 12.38
CA GLN A 43 -1.34 2.65 13.10
C GLN A 43 -1.71 2.47 14.59
N GLN A 44 -2.25 1.31 14.97
CA GLN A 44 -2.69 1.04 16.35
C GLN A 44 -1.52 1.06 17.35
N VAL A 45 -0.35 0.54 16.96
CA VAL A 45 0.84 0.48 17.81
C VAL A 45 1.37 1.88 18.17
N PRO A 46 1.73 2.76 17.21
CA PRO A 46 2.19 4.11 17.55
C PRO A 46 1.09 4.95 18.22
N SER A 47 -0.19 4.71 17.92
CA SER A 47 -1.31 5.36 18.61
C SER A 47 -1.34 5.00 20.11
N LYS A 48 -1.24 3.71 20.44
CA LYS A 48 -1.17 3.23 21.83
C LYS A 48 0.08 3.74 22.54
N MET A 49 1.26 3.64 21.90
CA MET A 49 2.51 4.14 22.47
C MET A 49 2.45 5.65 22.77
N TRP A 50 1.84 6.43 21.86
CA TRP A 50 1.66 7.87 22.08
C TRP A 50 0.76 8.16 23.27
N ALA A 51 -0.37 7.46 23.40
CA ALA A 51 -1.28 7.60 24.54
C ALA A 51 -0.60 7.26 25.87
N GLU A 52 0.23 6.20 25.90
CA GLU A 52 1.00 5.81 27.08
C GLU A 52 2.05 6.85 27.47
N LEU A 53 2.77 7.41 26.49
CA LEU A 53 3.74 8.49 26.73
C LEU A 53 3.07 9.76 27.27
N GLN A 54 1.89 10.12 26.75
CA GLN A 54 1.12 11.25 27.26
C GLN A 54 0.63 11.01 28.69
N ALA A 55 0.11 9.82 28.98
CA ALA A 55 -0.34 9.45 30.32
C ALA A 55 0.81 9.46 31.35
N ALA A 56 2.03 9.15 30.91
CA ALA A 56 3.23 9.19 31.73
C ALA A 56 3.88 10.59 31.82
N HIS A 57 3.33 11.63 31.17
CA HIS A 57 3.95 12.96 31.04
C HIS A 57 5.38 12.93 30.45
N GLN A 58 5.59 12.03 29.49
CA GLN A 58 6.87 11.83 28.80
C GLN A 58 6.85 12.33 27.34
N ASP A 59 5.86 13.13 26.98
CA ASP A 59 5.62 13.64 25.63
C ASP A 59 6.70 14.61 25.13
N THR A 60 7.57 15.09 26.02
CA THR A 60 8.72 15.94 25.70
C THR A 60 10.02 15.15 25.44
N LEU A 61 10.04 13.83 25.67
CA LEU A 61 11.24 13.02 25.44
C LEU A 61 11.54 12.89 23.93
N PRO A 62 12.82 12.73 23.53
CA PRO A 62 13.18 12.53 22.12
C PRO A 62 12.45 11.34 21.47
N VAL A 63 12.26 10.25 22.21
CA VAL A 63 11.50 9.08 21.75
C VAL A 63 10.04 9.42 21.46
N ALA A 64 9.44 10.32 22.24
CA ALA A 64 8.07 10.75 22.06
C ALA A 64 7.89 11.57 20.78
N ALA A 65 8.88 12.41 20.43
CA ALA A 65 8.88 13.11 19.15
C ALA A 65 8.92 12.16 17.94
N LEU A 66 9.65 11.05 18.03
CA LEU A 66 9.70 10.01 17.00
C LEU A 66 8.36 9.28 16.87
N VAL A 67 7.78 8.85 17.99
CA VAL A 67 6.47 8.18 18.02
C VAL A 67 5.39 9.10 17.44
N ARG A 68 5.36 10.37 17.86
CA ARG A 68 4.41 11.36 17.35
C ARG A 68 4.55 11.55 15.84
N ARG A 69 5.77 11.72 15.34
CA ARG A 69 6.00 11.87 13.90
C ARG A 69 5.49 10.65 13.12
N ASN A 70 5.83 9.45 13.58
CA ASN A 70 5.36 8.22 12.96
C ASN A 70 3.84 8.14 12.94
N LEU A 71 3.17 8.51 14.04
CA LEU A 71 1.71 8.53 14.14
C LEU A 71 1.09 9.54 13.17
N VAL A 72 1.65 10.75 13.05
CA VAL A 72 1.18 11.76 12.09
C VAL A 72 1.31 11.23 10.66
N GLU A 73 2.47 10.70 10.28
CA GLU A 73 2.68 10.13 8.95
C GLU A 73 1.75 8.95 8.65
N GLN A 74 1.46 8.09 9.65
CA GLN A 74 0.48 7.00 9.54
C GLN A 74 -0.94 7.54 9.30
N ASN A 75 -1.34 8.59 10.03
CA ASN A 75 -2.66 9.20 9.88
C ASN A 75 -2.81 9.86 8.50
N ASP A 76 -1.81 10.61 8.04
CA ASP A 76 -1.83 11.24 6.71
C ASP A 76 -1.98 10.20 5.58
N ARG A 77 -1.24 9.07 5.70
CA ARG A 77 -1.39 7.94 4.78
C ARG A 77 -2.80 7.35 4.83
N LEU A 78 -3.31 7.12 6.04
CA LEU A 78 -4.62 6.52 6.25
C LEU A 78 -5.74 7.40 5.67
N ASP A 79 -5.68 8.70 5.86
CA ASP A 79 -6.66 9.64 5.36
C ASP A 79 -6.64 9.71 3.83
N ARG A 80 -5.44 9.73 3.22
CA ARG A 80 -5.31 9.67 1.76
C ARG A 80 -5.87 8.35 1.18
N LEU A 81 -5.56 7.21 1.82
CA LEU A 81 -6.07 5.91 1.39
C LEU A 81 -7.59 5.84 1.51
N ARG A 82 -8.16 6.36 2.61
CA ARG A 82 -9.62 6.43 2.80
C ARG A 82 -10.29 7.31 1.75
N ALA A 83 -9.76 8.50 1.50
CA ALA A 83 -10.28 9.42 0.50
C ALA A 83 -10.32 8.77 -0.89
N TYR A 84 -9.32 7.94 -1.22
CA TYR A 84 -9.26 7.25 -2.51
C TYR A 84 -10.14 6.00 -2.60
N VAL A 85 -10.14 5.16 -1.56
CA VAL A 85 -10.76 3.81 -1.57
C VAL A 85 -12.25 3.85 -1.21
N LEU A 86 -12.65 4.62 -0.20
CA LEU A 86 -14.02 4.59 0.31
C LEU A 86 -15.08 4.94 -0.75
N PRO A 87 -14.90 5.95 -1.63
CA PRO A 87 -15.87 6.22 -2.69
C PRO A 87 -16.06 5.03 -3.65
N LYS A 88 -15.02 4.20 -3.83
CA LYS A 88 -15.04 3.04 -4.73
C LYS A 88 -15.70 1.83 -4.08
N LEU A 89 -15.66 1.73 -2.75
CA LEU A 89 -16.39 0.72 -1.97
C LEU A 89 -17.92 0.90 -2.00
N MET A 90 -18.41 2.01 -2.56
CA MET A 90 -19.85 2.25 -2.74
C MET A 90 -20.36 1.87 -4.15
N ALA A 91 -19.48 1.40 -5.04
CA ALA A 91 -19.85 0.91 -6.37
C ALA A 91 -20.37 -0.55 -6.33
N ASP A 92 -20.83 -1.09 -7.45
CA ASP A 92 -21.40 -2.46 -7.48
C ASP A 92 -20.33 -3.58 -7.46
N GLU A 93 -19.06 -3.28 -7.77
CA GLU A 93 -17.96 -4.28 -7.90
C GLU A 93 -16.93 -4.22 -6.75
N THR A 94 -17.39 -4.28 -5.50
CA THR A 94 -16.59 -3.91 -4.32
C THR A 94 -15.95 -5.06 -3.58
N MET A 95 -16.36 -6.29 -3.89
CA MET A 95 -15.88 -7.48 -3.20
C MET A 95 -14.36 -7.64 -3.31
N GLN A 96 -13.77 -7.36 -4.48
CA GLN A 96 -12.32 -7.50 -4.67
C GLN A 96 -11.53 -6.48 -3.86
N LEU A 97 -12.06 -5.26 -3.69
CA LEU A 97 -11.46 -4.24 -2.83
C LEU A 97 -11.53 -4.65 -1.35
N MET A 98 -12.67 -5.15 -0.88
CA MET A 98 -12.80 -5.65 0.48
C MET A 98 -11.88 -6.84 0.76
N ILE A 99 -11.72 -7.75 -0.21
CA ILE A 99 -10.75 -8.87 -0.11
C ILE A 99 -9.33 -8.34 -0.02
N ALA A 100 -8.95 -7.37 -0.87
CA ALA A 100 -7.62 -6.77 -0.84
C ALA A 100 -7.33 -6.09 0.50
N GLU A 101 -8.30 -5.32 1.03
CA GLU A 101 -8.21 -4.70 2.34
C GLU A 101 -8.05 -5.72 3.46
N THR A 102 -8.92 -6.73 3.51
CA THR A 102 -8.86 -7.83 4.50
C THR A 102 -7.52 -8.56 4.44
N ARG A 103 -6.99 -8.79 3.23
CA ARG A 103 -5.65 -9.37 3.06
C ARG A 103 -4.56 -8.48 3.65
N GLY A 104 -4.65 -7.17 3.45
CA GLY A 104 -3.74 -6.20 4.05
C GLY A 104 -3.78 -6.22 5.58
N GLU A 105 -4.99 -6.28 6.15
CA GLU A 105 -5.16 -6.41 7.61
C GLU A 105 -4.53 -7.71 8.13
N ASN A 106 -4.78 -8.84 7.47
CA ASN A 106 -4.23 -10.14 7.86
C ASN A 106 -2.70 -10.18 7.75
N ASP A 107 -2.12 -9.67 6.66
CA ASP A 107 -0.67 -9.58 6.50
C ASP A 107 -0.04 -8.73 7.62
N ALA A 108 -0.69 -7.62 8.00
CA ALA A 108 -0.22 -6.74 9.07
C ALA A 108 -0.40 -7.35 10.47
N LEU A 109 -1.48 -8.11 10.71
CA LEU A 109 -1.67 -8.85 11.96
C LEU A 109 -0.64 -9.97 12.10
N GLN A 110 -0.37 -10.71 11.02
CA GLN A 110 0.66 -11.74 11.01
C GLN A 110 2.04 -11.15 11.29
N PHE A 111 2.34 -9.95 10.79
CA PHE A 111 3.58 -9.26 11.13
C PHE A 111 3.74 -8.99 12.64
N GLN A 112 2.63 -8.83 13.35
CA GLN A 112 2.61 -8.65 14.81
C GLN A 112 2.57 -9.99 15.57
N SER A 113 2.64 -11.13 14.89
CA SER A 113 2.59 -12.44 15.55
C SER A 113 3.87 -12.68 16.36
N PRO A 114 3.78 -13.42 17.49
CA PRO A 114 4.96 -13.74 18.30
C PRO A 114 6.08 -14.41 17.51
N GLU A 115 5.75 -15.25 16.53
CA GLU A 115 6.72 -15.98 15.70
C GLU A 115 7.52 -15.02 14.81
N VAL A 116 6.84 -14.08 14.15
CA VAL A 116 7.48 -13.08 13.29
C VAL A 116 8.31 -12.11 14.13
N LEU A 117 7.81 -11.68 15.28
CA LEU A 117 8.55 -10.82 16.21
C LEU A 117 9.79 -11.52 16.76
N GLN A 118 9.69 -12.80 17.14
CA GLN A 118 10.82 -13.59 17.60
C GLN A 118 11.86 -13.77 16.50
N CYS A 119 11.45 -14.08 15.27
CA CYS A 119 12.37 -14.13 14.14
C CYS A 119 13.05 -12.78 13.89
N GLY A 120 12.26 -11.70 13.86
CA GLY A 120 12.76 -10.34 13.61
C GLY A 120 13.73 -9.84 14.67
N SER A 121 13.60 -10.30 15.92
CA SER A 121 14.55 -9.98 17.00
C SER A 121 15.97 -10.48 16.75
N GLN A 122 16.15 -11.47 15.85
CA GLN A 122 17.45 -11.98 15.44
C GLN A 122 18.07 -11.15 14.31
N CYS A 123 17.31 -10.26 13.68
CA CYS A 123 17.83 -9.40 12.62
C CYS A 123 18.69 -8.27 13.19
N LYS A 124 19.90 -8.11 12.64
CA LYS A 124 20.81 -7.02 13.02
C LYS A 124 20.18 -5.67 12.68
N VAL A 125 19.79 -4.92 13.71
CA VAL A 125 19.29 -3.54 13.56
C VAL A 125 20.43 -2.68 12.98
N PRO A 126 20.17 -1.88 11.93
CA PRO A 126 21.17 -0.97 11.37
C PRO A 126 21.68 -0.01 12.44
N SER A 127 23.00 0.09 12.57
CA SER A 127 23.66 1.03 13.49
C SER A 127 23.85 2.41 12.86
N THR A 128 23.85 2.43 11.53
CA THR A 128 23.94 3.61 10.68
C THR A 128 22.86 3.54 9.61
N ASN A 129 22.61 4.64 8.90
CA ASN A 129 21.75 4.65 7.72
C ASN A 129 22.49 4.23 6.44
N ALA A 130 23.55 3.41 6.58
CA ALA A 130 24.29 2.92 5.42
C ALA A 130 23.37 2.02 4.56
N PRO A 131 23.36 2.19 3.22
CA PRO A 131 22.43 1.48 2.35
C PRO A 131 22.51 -0.05 2.44
N ASP A 132 23.71 -0.58 2.66
CA ASP A 132 24.00 -2.01 2.83
C ASP A 132 23.43 -2.56 4.14
N GLU A 133 23.60 -1.85 5.26
CA GLU A 133 23.00 -2.25 6.55
C GLU A 133 21.47 -2.29 6.46
N LEU A 134 20.86 -1.27 5.85
CA LEU A 134 19.41 -1.24 5.65
C LEU A 134 18.93 -2.39 4.74
N THR A 135 19.67 -2.68 3.68
CA THR A 135 19.32 -3.77 2.74
C THR A 135 19.41 -5.13 3.42
N ASN A 136 20.46 -5.38 4.21
CA ASN A 136 20.63 -6.61 4.97
C ASN A 136 19.53 -6.78 6.02
N TYR A 137 19.19 -5.71 6.75
CA TYR A 137 18.10 -5.73 7.71
C TYR A 137 16.75 -6.04 7.04
N LYS A 138 16.45 -5.38 5.91
CA LYS A 138 15.23 -5.63 5.15
C LYS A 138 15.15 -7.06 4.62
N SER A 139 16.27 -7.59 4.13
CA SER A 139 16.38 -8.97 3.64
C SER A 139 16.09 -9.97 4.78
N CYS A 140 16.69 -9.76 5.95
CA CYS A 140 16.44 -10.59 7.13
C CYS A 140 14.96 -10.60 7.54
N LEU A 141 14.32 -9.43 7.65
CA LEU A 141 12.90 -9.35 7.99
C LEU A 141 12.00 -9.98 6.92
N THR A 142 12.39 -9.91 5.65
CA THR A 142 11.66 -10.58 4.56
C THR A 142 11.71 -12.10 4.69
N ALA A 143 12.80 -12.66 5.20
CA ALA A 143 12.89 -14.09 5.52
C ALA A 143 11.96 -14.49 6.67
N CYS A 144 11.70 -13.60 7.63
CA CYS A 144 10.75 -13.82 8.72
C CYS A 144 9.29 -13.76 8.27
N SER A 145 8.97 -12.91 7.29
CA SER A 145 7.64 -12.84 6.69
C SER A 145 7.71 -12.40 5.23
N PRO A 146 7.29 -13.27 4.28
CA PRO A 146 7.22 -12.91 2.86
C PRO A 146 6.25 -11.76 2.54
N ALA A 147 5.40 -11.36 3.50
CA ALA A 147 4.51 -10.21 3.35
C ALA A 147 5.24 -8.87 3.52
N MET A 148 6.43 -8.85 4.14
CA MET A 148 7.14 -7.61 4.49
C MET A 148 7.35 -6.63 3.33
N PRO A 149 7.81 -7.08 2.13
CA PRO A 149 7.98 -6.14 1.02
C PRO A 149 6.66 -5.49 0.58
N ARG A 150 5.54 -6.23 0.66
CA ARG A 150 4.21 -5.68 0.32
C ARG A 150 3.75 -4.67 1.36
N ILE A 151 3.87 -5.01 2.65
CA ILE A 151 3.56 -4.12 3.77
C ILE A 151 4.37 -2.82 3.67
N TRP A 152 5.69 -2.91 3.45
CA TRP A 152 6.55 -1.72 3.32
C TRP A 152 6.22 -0.86 2.10
N SER A 153 5.72 -1.46 1.03
CA SER A 153 5.29 -0.69 -0.15
C SER A 153 4.14 0.28 0.15
N CYS A 154 3.43 0.10 1.28
CA CYS A 154 2.37 0.98 1.74
C CYS A 154 2.87 2.23 2.49
N ASN A 155 4.17 2.32 2.78
CA ASN A 155 4.75 3.52 3.39
C ASN A 155 4.83 4.70 2.42
N ASP A 156 4.74 4.44 1.12
CA ASP A 156 4.68 5.44 0.06
C ASP A 156 3.31 5.38 -0.62
N THR A 157 2.57 6.49 -0.56
CA THR A 157 1.26 6.67 -1.21
C THR A 157 1.32 7.66 -2.36
N SER A 158 2.51 8.10 -2.78
CA SER A 158 2.72 9.11 -3.85
C SER A 158 2.12 8.72 -5.20
N TRP A 159 1.93 7.42 -5.43
CA TRP A 159 1.32 6.85 -6.63
C TRP A 159 -0.22 6.99 -6.69
N LEU A 160 -0.88 7.42 -5.61
CA LEU A 160 -2.32 7.72 -5.63
C LEU A 160 -2.57 9.07 -6.30
N PRO A 161 -3.62 9.21 -7.13
CA PRO A 161 -4.05 10.52 -7.60
C PRO A 161 -4.55 11.41 -6.44
N TYR A 162 -4.50 12.72 -6.65
CA TYR A 162 -5.01 13.73 -5.71
C TYR A 162 -6.54 13.82 -5.75
#